data_AF-A0A2R6D2B3-F1
#
_entry.id   AF-A0A2R6D2B3-F1
#
_cell.length_a   1.000
_cell.length_b   1.000
_cell.length_c   1.000
_cell.angle_alpha   90.00
_cell.angle_beta   90.00
_cell.angle_gamma   90.00
#
_symmetry.space_group_name_H-M   'P 1'
#
loop_
_entity.id
_entity.type
_entity.pdbx_description
1 polymer ?
#
loop_
_entity_poly.entity_id
_entity_poly.type
_entity_poly.pdbx_seq_one_letter_code
_entity_poly.pdbx_strand_id
1 'polypeptide(L)'
;TLPGETPEISHEGKSPEPVEQRDASFGGTFRETPVYERASVPAGAAIDGPAIFEGGESTVVVPPGWRTTVDGRGTIELRRQEQTRGSNDTEGER
;
A
#
# COMPACT_ATOMS: atom_id res chain seq x y z
N THR A 1 -31.37 -18.77 -21.95
CA THR A 1 -30.36 -18.32 -20.97
C THR A 1 -31.02 -17.30 -20.08
N LEU A 2 -30.90 -17.42 -18.76
CA LEU A 2 -31.29 -16.32 -17.85
C LEU A 2 -30.24 -15.21 -18.02
N PRO A 3 -30.64 -13.93 -18.17
CA PRO A 3 -29.70 -12.84 -18.13
C PRO A 3 -29.02 -12.85 -16.76
N GLY A 4 -27.69 -13.01 -16.75
CA GLY A 4 -26.92 -13.00 -15.51
C GLY A 4 -26.86 -11.59 -14.97
N GLU A 5 -27.52 -11.32 -13.84
CA GLU A 5 -27.28 -10.11 -13.07
C GLU A 5 -25.84 -10.16 -12.55
N THR A 6 -25.07 -9.11 -12.82
CA THR A 6 -23.68 -9.04 -12.31
C THR A 6 -23.76 -8.82 -10.80
N PRO A 7 -23.22 -9.73 -9.97
CA PRO A 7 -23.26 -9.54 -8.53
C PRO A 7 -22.47 -8.28 -8.16
N GLU A 8 -23.02 -7.51 -7.22
CA GLU A 8 -22.34 -6.35 -6.67
C GLU A 8 -21.15 -6.83 -5.83
N ILE A 9 -19.93 -6.53 -6.28
CA ILE A 9 -18.70 -6.83 -5.53
C ILE A 9 -18.43 -5.64 -4.62
N SER A 10 -18.57 -5.84 -3.31
CA SER A 10 -18.31 -4.85 -2.26
C SER A 10 -17.23 -5.36 -1.30
N HIS A 11 -16.43 -4.45 -0.75
CA HIS A 11 -15.35 -4.75 0.21
C HIS A 11 -15.56 -4.03 1.54
N GLU A 12 -15.79 -4.80 2.61
CA GLU A 12 -16.08 -4.30 3.97
C GLU A 12 -14.92 -4.63 4.92
N GLY A 13 -13.76 -4.02 4.70
CA GLY A 13 -12.66 -4.06 5.66
C GLY A 13 -13.04 -3.36 6.98
N LYS A 14 -12.56 -3.88 8.11
CA LYS A 14 -12.94 -3.43 9.46
C LYS A 14 -11.97 -2.42 10.08
N SER A 15 -10.68 -2.51 9.78
CA SER A 15 -9.65 -1.65 10.38
C SER A 15 -8.39 -1.55 9.50
N PRO A 16 -7.84 -0.34 9.26
CA PRO A 16 -6.54 -0.16 8.61
C PRO A 16 -5.38 -0.30 9.60
N GLU A 17 -5.51 -1.14 10.64
CA GLU A 17 -4.44 -1.38 11.61
C GLU A 17 -3.53 -2.53 11.15
N PRO A 18 -2.21 -2.40 11.32
CA PRO A 18 -1.29 -3.49 11.01
C PRO A 18 -1.49 -4.65 11.99
N VAL A 19 -1.40 -5.87 11.47
CA VAL A 19 -1.48 -7.11 12.25
C VAL A 19 -0.12 -7.53 12.79
N GLU A 20 0.97 -7.06 12.17
CA GLU A 20 2.36 -7.38 12.53
C GLU A 20 3.31 -6.27 12.04
N GLN A 21 4.50 -6.19 12.62
CA GLN A 21 5.65 -5.45 12.10
C GLN A 21 6.71 -6.45 11.62
N ARG A 22 7.25 -6.27 10.41
CA ARG A 22 8.30 -7.15 9.85
C ARG A 22 9.44 -6.36 9.23
N ASP A 23 10.67 -6.77 9.50
CA ASP A 23 11.84 -6.22 8.82
C ASP A 23 11.85 -6.63 7.34
N ALA A 24 11.78 -5.64 6.45
CA ALA A 24 11.82 -5.84 5.01
C ALA A 24 12.91 -4.99 4.36
N SER A 25 13.66 -5.59 3.42
CA SER A 25 14.72 -4.91 2.69
C SER A 25 14.17 -4.20 1.45
N PHE A 26 14.40 -2.90 1.36
CA PHE A 26 14.07 -2.08 0.19
C PHE A 26 15.32 -1.35 -0.28
N GLY A 27 15.84 -1.73 -1.46
CA GLY A 27 17.08 -1.17 -1.99
C GLY A 27 18.31 -1.52 -1.14
N GLY A 28 18.31 -2.67 -0.47
CA GLY A 28 19.41 -3.12 0.38
C GLY A 28 19.38 -2.59 1.81
N THR A 29 18.43 -1.71 2.16
CA THR A 29 18.23 -1.22 3.54
C THR A 29 17.01 -1.89 4.16
N PHE A 30 17.21 -2.56 5.28
CA PHE A 30 16.12 -3.10 6.10
C PHE A 30 15.37 -1.97 6.80
N ARG A 31 14.04 -2.09 6.81
CA ARG A 31 13.12 -1.17 7.49
C ARG A 31 12.04 -1.98 8.19
N GLU A 32 11.74 -1.61 9.43
CA GLU A 32 10.56 -2.14 10.13
C GLU A 32 9.32 -1.70 9.36
N THR A 33 8.54 -2.68 8.88
CA THR A 33 7.46 -2.45 7.91
C THR A 33 6.15 -3.03 8.43
N PRO A 34 5.07 -2.24 8.49
CA PRO A 34 3.76 -2.74 8.88
C PRO A 34 3.22 -3.75 7.87
N VAL A 35 2.70 -4.84 8.39
CA VAL A 35 1.99 -5.89 7.65
C VAL A 35 0.50 -5.76 7.95
N TYR A 36 -0.30 -5.62 6.90
CA TYR A 36 -1.75 -5.54 6.97
C TYR A 36 -2.36 -6.82 6.41
N GLU A 37 -3.41 -7.31 7.04
CA GLU A 37 -4.29 -8.28 6.40
C GLU A 37 -5.12 -7.56 5.33
N ARG A 38 -4.93 -7.91 4.05
CA ARG A 38 -5.57 -7.25 2.90
C ARG A 38 -7.09 -7.18 3.06
N ALA A 39 -7.72 -8.23 3.56
CA ALA A 39 -9.17 -8.31 3.72
C ALA A 39 -9.70 -7.34 4.80
N SER A 40 -8.87 -6.98 5.77
CA SER A 40 -9.26 -6.15 6.90
C SER A 40 -9.18 -4.64 6.61
N VAL A 41 -8.40 -4.23 5.61
CA VAL A 41 -8.23 -2.81 5.27
C VAL A 41 -9.49 -2.26 4.59
N PRO A 42 -10.12 -1.20 5.10
CA PRO A 42 -11.37 -0.66 4.55
C PRO A 42 -11.17 -0.01 3.18
N ALA A 43 -12.23 -0.03 2.37
CA ALA A 43 -12.30 0.79 1.16
C ALA A 43 -12.13 2.28 1.51
N GLY A 44 -11.40 3.01 0.66
CA GLY A 44 -11.02 4.40 0.88
C GLY A 44 -9.79 4.59 1.76
N ALA A 45 -9.24 3.53 2.37
CA ALA A 45 -7.98 3.63 3.10
C ALA A 45 -6.84 4.08 2.18
N ALA A 46 -6.02 5.00 2.67
CA ALA A 46 -4.78 5.43 2.02
C ALA A 46 -3.61 5.19 2.97
N ILE A 47 -2.61 4.42 2.52
CA ILE A 47 -1.47 4.02 3.33
C ILE A 47 -0.19 4.39 2.58
N ASP A 48 0.71 5.11 3.25
CA ASP A 48 2.02 5.44 2.69
C ASP A 48 3.01 4.30 2.96
N GLY A 49 3.86 4.00 1.97
CA GLY A 49 4.91 3.00 2.09
C GLY A 49 6.08 3.47 2.96
N PRO A 50 6.88 2.55 3.53
CA PRO A 50 6.84 1.11 3.28
C PRO A 50 5.67 0.40 3.98
N ALA A 51 5.01 -0.53 3.28
CA ALA A 51 3.91 -1.34 3.81
C ALA A 51 3.82 -2.68 3.08
N ILE A 52 3.30 -3.72 3.75
CA ILE A 52 3.03 -5.03 3.16
C ILE A 52 1.57 -5.39 3.40
N PHE A 53 0.88 -5.88 2.38
CA PHE A 53 -0.48 -6.41 2.50
C PHE A 53 -0.45 -7.90 2.19
N GLU A 54 -0.78 -8.72 3.17
CA GLU A 54 -0.89 -10.18 3.00
C GLU A 54 -2.37 -10.56 2.81
N GLY A 55 -2.63 -11.36 1.78
CA GLY A 55 -3.90 -12.04 1.57
C GLY A 55 -3.68 -13.54 1.39
N GLY A 56 -4.75 -14.32 1.44
CA GLY A 56 -4.65 -15.80 1.42
C GLY A 56 -3.92 -16.38 0.20
N GLU A 57 -3.90 -15.66 -0.92
CA GLU A 57 -3.32 -16.14 -2.19
C GLU A 57 -2.23 -15.21 -2.73
N SER A 58 -1.97 -14.06 -2.09
CA SER A 58 -1.11 -13.02 -2.66
C SER A 58 -0.59 -12.06 -1.60
N THR A 59 0.60 -11.51 -1.85
CA THR A 59 1.22 -10.48 -1.03
C THR A 59 1.52 -9.26 -1.89
N VAL A 60 1.11 -8.07 -1.45
CA VAL A 60 1.41 -6.79 -2.10
C VAL A 60 2.42 -6.03 -1.26
N VAL A 61 3.55 -5.66 -1.87
CA VAL A 61 4.61 -4.88 -1.22
C VAL A 61 4.58 -3.45 -1.74
N VAL A 62 4.48 -2.49 -0.83
CA VAL A 62 4.48 -1.05 -1.10
C VAL A 62 5.85 -0.49 -0.71
N PRO A 63 6.67 -0.06 -1.67
CA PRO A 63 7.98 0.51 -1.36
C PRO A 63 7.87 1.90 -0.73
N PRO A 64 8.93 2.38 -0.06
CA PRO A 64 9.04 3.77 0.37
C PRO A 64 8.84 4.74 -0.80
N GLY A 65 8.19 5.88 -0.54
CA GLY A 65 7.87 6.87 -1.58
C GLY A 65 6.73 6.45 -2.51
N TRP A 66 5.96 5.43 -2.15
CA TRP A 66 4.70 5.07 -2.79
C TRP A 66 3.56 5.25 -1.81
N ARG A 67 2.35 5.42 -2.36
CA ARG A 67 1.10 5.44 -1.62
C ARG A 67 0.17 4.39 -2.20
N THR A 68 -0.56 3.71 -1.33
CA THR A 68 -1.66 2.84 -1.72
C THR A 68 -3.01 3.45 -1.42
N THR A 69 -4.00 3.07 -2.22
CA THR A 69 -5.42 3.31 -1.95
C THR A 69 -6.21 2.02 -2.18
N VAL A 70 -7.22 1.76 -1.34
CA VAL A 70 -8.14 0.62 -1.51
C VAL A 70 -9.46 1.13 -2.10
N ASP A 71 -9.91 0.57 -3.22
CA ASP A 71 -11.21 0.92 -3.81
C ASP A 71 -12.38 0.16 -3.15
N GLY A 72 -13.61 0.46 -3.57
CA GLY A 72 -14.82 -0.20 -3.07
C GLY A 72 -14.94 -1.71 -3.35
N ARG A 73 -14.05 -2.26 -4.18
CA ARG A 73 -13.97 -3.68 -4.52
C ARG A 73 -12.80 -4.39 -3.83
N GLY A 74 -12.01 -3.69 -3.01
CA GLY A 74 -10.83 -4.24 -2.36
C GLY A 74 -9.61 -4.33 -3.28
N THR A 75 -9.61 -3.58 -4.38
CA THR A 75 -8.45 -3.40 -5.26
C THR A 75 -7.45 -2.48 -4.58
N ILE A 76 -6.18 -2.90 -4.52
CA ILE A 76 -5.10 -2.05 -4.03
C ILE A 76 -4.45 -1.36 -5.23
N GLU A 77 -4.59 -0.05 -5.31
CA GLU A 77 -3.89 0.79 -6.29
C GLU A 77 -2.60 1.34 -5.70
N LEU A 78 -1.47 1.22 -6.42
CA LEU A 78 -0.18 1.78 -6.01
C LEU A 78 0.15 3.00 -6.88
N ARG A 79 0.44 4.13 -6.24
CA ARG A 79 0.93 5.35 -6.91
C ARG A 79 2.27 5.77 -6.33
N ARG A 80 3.27 5.92 -7.20
CA ARG A 80 4.56 6.50 -6.81
C ARG A 80 4.33 7.97 -6.46
N GLN A 81 4.79 8.39 -5.29
CA GLN A 81 4.83 9.80 -4.92
C GLN A 81 5.99 10.45 -5.69
N GLU A 82 5.72 11.56 -6.35
CA GLU A 82 6.80 12.37 -6.90
C GLU A 82 7.63 12.90 -5.73
N GLN A 83 8.85 12.39 -5.59
CA GLN A 83 9.78 12.95 -4.64
C GLN A 83 10.18 14.31 -5.18
N THR A 84 9.72 15.38 -4.54
CA THR A 84 10.33 16.69 -4.71
C THR A 84 11.83 16.50 -4.44
N ARG A 85 12.65 16.54 -5.50
CA ARG A 85 14.10 16.59 -5.33
C ARG A 85 14.37 17.83 -4.50
N GLY A 86 14.72 17.63 -3.24
CA GLY A 86 15.24 18.71 -2.41
C GLY A 86 16.41 19.32 -3.18
N SER A 87 16.24 20.58 -3.59
CA SER A 87 17.31 21.38 -4.14
C SER A 87 18.30 21.64 -3.02
N ASN A 88 19.29 20.76 -2.89
CA ASN A 88 20.51 21.04 -2.15
C ASN A 88 21.70 21.00 -3.11
N ASP A 89 21.55 21.63 -4.28
CA ASP A 89 22.67 22.21 -5.00
C ASP A 89 22.82 23.66 -4.48
N THR A 90 23.49 23.79 -3.34
CA THR A 90 24.23 25.03 -3.05
C THR A 90 25.71 24.65 -3.13
N GLU A 91 26.18 24.65 -4.38
CA GLU A 91 27.59 24.79 -4.71
C GLU A 91 28.09 26.11 -4.10
N GLY A 92 29.25 26.09 -3.44
CA GLY A 92 29.81 27.31 -2.85
C GLY A 92 31.00 27.08 -1.92
N GLU A 93 32.02 26.40 -2.42
CA GLU A 93 33.43 26.79 -2.30
C GLU A 93 33.77 27.84 -1.23
N ARG A 94 34.50 27.45 -0.15
CA ARG A 94 35.79 28.00 0.32
C ARG A 94 36.53 27.02 1.22
#